data_AF-A0A965FQM2-F1
#
_entry.id   AF-A0A965FQM2-F1
#
_cell.length_a   1.000
_cell.length_b   1.000
_cell.length_c   1.000
_cell.angle_alpha   90.00
_cell.angle_beta   90.00
_cell.angle_gamma   90.00
#
_symmetry.space_group_name_H-M   'P 1'
#
loop_
_entity.id
_entity.type
_entity.pdbx_description
1 polymer ?
#
loop_
_entity_poly.entity_id
_entity_poly.type
_entity_poly.pdbx_seq_one_letter_code
_entity_poly.pdbx_strand_id
1 'polypeptide(L)'
;MGSEDLLNKIKNIITERGTDSYLGEEVTMEQHMLQTALLAETEDGSDSAIAGALLHDIGHYSEAFAEDALEQGLNNYHEDSGAQILEGTFPEDVVASVKFHVSAKRYLCATDTNYFNCLSEASVHSLKLQGGPMDKHEILEFEKNPHLELCLKVRRWDDSAKVQGIKTPPFSHYLPVLQRLV
;
A
#
# COMPACT_ATOMS: atom_id res chain seq x y z
N MET A 1 21.11 -3.56 8.05
CA MET A 1 20.09 -4.07 8.98
C MET A 1 19.86 -5.53 8.62
N GLY A 2 19.85 -6.46 9.58
CA GLY A 2 19.54 -7.86 9.26
C GLY A 2 18.06 -8.01 8.86
N SER A 3 17.69 -9.09 8.16
CA SER A 3 16.29 -9.35 7.81
C SER A 3 15.40 -9.50 9.06
N GLU A 4 15.93 -10.12 10.11
CA GLU A 4 15.25 -10.23 11.42
C GLU A 4 15.03 -8.86 12.09
N ASP A 5 16.00 -7.94 11.99
CA ASP A 5 15.86 -6.57 12.51
C ASP A 5 14.76 -5.81 11.77
N LEU A 6 14.65 -5.97 10.44
CA LEU A 6 13.61 -5.32 9.65
C LEU A 6 12.22 -5.84 10.01
N LEU A 7 12.04 -7.16 10.12
CA LEU A 7 10.76 -7.74 10.50
C LEU A 7 10.31 -7.30 11.89
N ASN A 8 11.24 -7.20 12.84
CA ASN A 8 10.95 -6.64 14.16
C ASN A 8 10.55 -5.16 14.09
N LYS A 9 11.23 -4.37 13.24
CA LYS A 9 10.86 -2.97 13.00
C LYS A 9 9.44 -2.85 12.44
N ILE A 10 9.10 -3.62 11.40
CA ILE A 10 7.76 -3.64 10.80
C ILE A 10 6.70 -4.02 11.84
N LYS A 11 6.96 -5.07 12.63
CA LYS A 11 6.07 -5.50 13.71
C LYS A 11 5.82 -4.39 14.72
N ASN A 12 6.88 -3.71 15.17
CA ASN A 12 6.77 -2.61 16.14
C ASN A 12 5.96 -1.45 15.57
N ILE A 13 6.22 -1.05 14.32
CA ILE A 13 5.46 -0.01 13.63
C ILE A 13 3.96 -0.33 13.63
N ILE A 14 3.59 -1.53 13.17
CA ILE A 14 2.17 -1.93 13.09
C ILE A 14 1.54 -2.02 14.48
N THR A 15 2.29 -2.48 15.48
CA THR A 15 1.77 -2.62 16.85
C THR A 15 1.58 -1.25 17.54
N GLU A 16 2.50 -0.31 17.34
CA GLU A 16 2.50 0.98 18.03
C GLU A 16 1.58 2.00 17.36
N ARG A 17 1.44 1.94 16.03
CA ARG A 17 0.75 2.95 15.21
C ARG A 17 -0.42 2.37 14.42
N GLY A 18 -0.71 1.08 14.57
CA GLY A 18 -1.77 0.39 13.83
C GLY A 18 -3.19 0.86 14.14
N THR A 19 -3.39 1.44 15.33
CA THR A 19 -4.69 1.98 15.77
C THR A 19 -4.93 3.42 15.32
N ASP A 20 -3.97 4.04 14.65
CA ASP A 20 -4.11 5.39 14.12
C ASP A 20 -5.22 5.42 13.05
N SER A 21 -5.93 6.55 12.98
CA SER A 21 -6.98 6.78 11.98
C SER A 21 -6.40 6.69 10.58
N TYR A 22 -7.02 5.92 9.69
CA TYR A 22 -6.59 5.86 8.30
C TYR A 22 -7.17 7.02 7.50
N LEU A 23 -6.55 8.21 7.58
CA LEU A 23 -6.84 9.35 6.70
C LEU A 23 -8.33 9.75 6.61
N GLY A 24 -9.08 9.56 7.70
CA GLY A 24 -10.52 9.86 7.76
C GLY A 24 -11.45 8.73 7.28
N GLU A 25 -10.91 7.57 6.94
CA GLU A 25 -11.68 6.35 6.67
C GLU A 25 -12.16 5.71 7.99
N GLU A 26 -13.23 4.91 7.91
CA GLU A 26 -13.85 4.23 9.05
C GLU A 26 -13.08 2.95 9.51
N VAL A 27 -11.79 2.89 9.21
CA VAL A 27 -10.87 1.81 9.58
C VAL A 27 -9.56 2.39 10.12
N THR A 28 -8.88 1.65 10.98
CA THR A 28 -7.50 2.00 11.37
C THR A 28 -6.51 1.59 10.28
N MET A 29 -5.30 2.13 10.33
CA MET A 29 -4.21 1.73 9.42
C MET A 29 -3.94 0.23 9.43
N GLU A 30 -3.89 -0.39 10.62
CA GLU A 30 -3.70 -1.85 10.73
C GLU A 30 -4.87 -2.60 10.12
N GLN A 31 -6.11 -2.19 10.38
CA GLN A 31 -7.29 -2.82 9.79
C GLN A 31 -7.25 -2.75 8.26
N HIS A 32 -6.86 -1.60 7.71
CA HIS A 32 -6.69 -1.42 6.28
C HIS A 32 -5.65 -2.38 5.70
N MET A 33 -4.41 -2.35 6.21
CA MET A 33 -3.32 -3.22 5.74
C MET A 33 -3.66 -4.72 5.88
N LEU A 34 -4.31 -5.13 6.97
CA LEU A 34 -4.72 -6.52 7.18
C LEU A 34 -5.88 -6.94 6.26
N GLN A 35 -6.80 -6.02 5.94
CA GLN A 35 -7.87 -6.28 4.96
C GLN A 35 -7.30 -6.42 3.55
N THR A 36 -6.33 -5.58 3.17
CA THR A 36 -5.65 -5.67 1.87
C THR A 36 -4.92 -7.01 1.74
N ALA A 37 -4.20 -7.43 2.79
CA ALA A 37 -3.52 -8.72 2.84
C ALA A 37 -4.50 -9.90 2.80
N LEU A 38 -5.64 -9.80 3.49
CA LEU A 38 -6.70 -10.81 3.45
C LEU A 38 -7.25 -10.98 2.05
N LEU A 39 -7.52 -9.88 1.33
CA LEU A 39 -8.00 -9.95 -0.06
C LEU A 39 -7.01 -10.67 -0.97
N ALA A 40 -5.72 -10.31 -0.86
CA ALA A 40 -4.65 -10.99 -1.59
C ALA A 40 -4.59 -12.49 -1.28
N GLU A 41 -4.71 -12.88 0.00
CA GLU A 41 -4.73 -14.29 0.43
C GLU A 41 -5.98 -15.01 -0.10
N THR A 42 -7.16 -14.40 -0.06
CA THR A 42 -8.41 -15.01 -0.54
C THR A 42 -8.47 -15.21 -2.05
N GLU A 43 -7.66 -14.48 -2.81
CA GLU A 43 -7.49 -14.65 -4.26
C GLU A 43 -6.31 -15.56 -4.62
N ASP A 44 -5.83 -16.39 -3.68
CA ASP A 44 -4.69 -17.29 -3.84
C ASP A 44 -3.42 -16.56 -4.32
N GLY A 45 -3.21 -15.33 -3.82
CA GLY A 45 -2.03 -14.52 -4.10
C GLY A 45 -0.74 -15.20 -3.65
N SER A 46 0.37 -14.92 -4.36
CA SER A 46 1.69 -15.38 -3.95
C SER A 46 2.12 -14.73 -2.63
N ASP A 47 3.17 -15.26 -1.99
CA ASP A 47 3.78 -14.63 -0.81
C ASP A 47 4.13 -13.15 -1.08
N SER A 48 4.70 -12.84 -2.26
CA SER A 48 4.98 -11.46 -2.65
C SER A 48 3.73 -10.60 -2.77
N ALA A 49 2.62 -11.15 -3.27
CA ALA A 49 1.37 -10.41 -3.40
C ALA A 49 0.75 -10.09 -2.04
N ILE A 50 0.75 -11.07 -1.12
CA ILE A 50 0.28 -10.89 0.25
C ILE A 50 1.18 -9.89 1.00
N ALA A 51 2.50 -10.00 0.86
CA ALA A 51 3.43 -9.07 1.50
C ALA A 51 3.32 -7.65 0.94
N GLY A 52 3.21 -7.49 -0.38
CA GLY A 52 2.98 -6.19 -1.02
C GLY A 52 1.69 -5.53 -0.56
N ALA A 53 0.60 -6.30 -0.52
CA ALA A 53 -0.68 -5.86 0.02
C ALA A 53 -0.60 -5.43 1.50
N LEU A 54 0.08 -6.23 2.34
CA LEU A 54 0.21 -5.97 3.76
C LEU A 54 1.06 -4.73 4.06
N LEU A 55 2.06 -4.43 3.24
CA LEU A 55 3.09 -3.43 3.54
C LEU A 55 3.00 -2.15 2.70
N HIS A 56 2.04 -2.03 1.78
CA HIS A 56 1.96 -0.89 0.85
C HIS A 56 1.94 0.50 1.53
N ASP A 57 1.28 0.59 2.69
CA ASP A 57 1.13 1.83 3.45
C ASP A 57 2.14 1.99 4.61
N ILE A 58 3.11 1.07 4.76
CA ILE A 58 4.08 1.10 5.88
C ILE A 58 4.90 2.41 5.93
N GLY A 59 5.04 3.09 4.80
CA GLY A 59 5.78 4.35 4.68
C GLY A 59 5.13 5.53 5.42
N HIS A 60 3.84 5.45 5.75
CA HIS A 60 3.15 6.44 6.59
C HIS A 60 3.79 6.57 7.98
N TYR A 61 4.50 5.54 8.43
CA TYR A 61 5.15 5.50 9.74
C TYR A 61 6.65 5.77 9.68
N SER A 62 7.16 6.18 8.52
CA SER A 62 8.54 6.62 8.43
C SER A 62 8.68 8.01 9.07
N GLU A 63 9.75 8.23 9.83
CA GLU A 63 10.07 9.54 10.44
C GLU A 63 10.35 10.64 9.40
N ALA A 64 10.27 10.31 8.10
CA ALA A 64 10.67 11.19 7.01
C ALA A 64 9.67 12.32 6.74
N PHE A 65 8.42 12.21 7.19
CA PHE A 65 7.37 13.21 6.93
C PHE A 65 6.53 13.52 8.17
N ALA A 66 6.06 14.77 8.27
CA ALA A 66 5.17 15.19 9.35
C ALA A 66 3.85 14.39 9.29
N GLU A 67 3.40 13.88 10.44
CA GLU A 67 2.16 13.08 10.56
C GLU A 67 0.94 13.83 9.98
N ASP A 68 0.96 15.15 9.98
CA ASP A 68 -0.10 16.04 9.49
C ASP A 68 0.08 16.50 8.03
N ALA A 69 1.08 16.02 7.28
CA ALA A 69 1.34 16.46 5.90
C ALA A 69 0.10 16.32 4.99
N LEU A 70 -0.63 15.20 5.10
CA LEU A 70 -1.87 14.98 4.35
C LEU A 70 -3.02 15.86 4.86
N GLU A 71 -3.09 16.10 6.17
CA GLU A 71 -4.06 17.04 6.78
C GLU A 71 -3.79 18.49 6.35
N GLN A 72 -2.53 18.81 6.07
CA GLN A 72 -2.07 20.09 5.50
C GLN A 72 -2.22 20.16 3.98
N GLY A 73 -2.76 19.12 3.32
CA GLY A 73 -2.96 19.08 1.87
C GLY A 73 -1.67 18.91 1.06
N LEU A 74 -0.65 18.28 1.65
CA LEU A 74 0.62 17.96 0.99
C LEU A 74 0.72 16.46 0.72
N ASN A 75 1.24 16.08 -0.44
CA ASN A 75 1.60 14.68 -0.69
C ASN A 75 2.79 14.28 0.19
N ASN A 76 2.65 13.19 0.94
CA ASN A 76 3.66 12.71 1.90
C ASN A 76 4.60 11.65 1.32
N TYR A 77 4.43 11.24 0.05
CA TYR A 77 5.29 10.27 -0.63
C TYR A 77 5.58 9.00 0.20
N HIS A 78 4.54 8.50 0.88
CA HIS A 78 4.64 7.30 1.71
C HIS A 78 5.00 6.06 0.88
N GLU A 79 4.64 6.03 -0.40
CA GLU A 79 5.03 4.99 -1.35
C GLU A 79 6.56 4.89 -1.52
N ASP A 80 7.25 6.03 -1.60
CA ASP A 80 8.72 6.08 -1.70
C ASP A 80 9.37 5.71 -0.37
N SER A 81 8.82 6.21 0.74
CA SER A 81 9.29 5.90 2.08
C SER A 81 9.15 4.42 2.41
N GLY A 82 8.01 3.82 2.06
CA GLY A 82 7.73 2.40 2.21
C GLY A 82 8.69 1.57 1.38
N ALA A 83 8.90 1.93 0.11
CA ALA A 83 9.86 1.26 -0.76
C ALA A 83 11.28 1.29 -0.17
N GLN A 84 11.74 2.45 0.33
CA GLN A 84 13.05 2.60 0.97
C GLN A 84 13.22 1.72 2.21
N ILE A 85 12.16 1.48 2.97
CA ILE A 85 12.20 0.58 4.14
C ILE A 85 12.44 -0.88 3.70
N LEU A 86 11.89 -1.29 2.54
CA LEU A 86 11.87 -2.67 2.08
C LEU A 86 13.03 -3.02 1.12
N GLU A 87 13.58 -2.03 0.44
CA GLU A 87 14.68 -2.19 -0.52
C GLU A 87 15.90 -2.92 0.09
N GLY A 88 16.47 -3.84 -0.68
CA GLY A 88 17.63 -4.64 -0.27
C GLY A 88 17.33 -5.77 0.71
N THR A 89 16.08 -5.94 1.15
CA THR A 89 15.66 -7.07 2.00
C THR A 89 14.53 -7.88 1.39
N PHE A 90 13.49 -7.23 0.85
CA PHE A 90 12.40 -7.92 0.16
C PHE A 90 12.65 -8.06 -1.34
N PRO A 91 11.97 -9.01 -2.03
CA PRO A 91 12.06 -9.15 -3.48
C PRO A 91 11.57 -7.91 -4.23
N GLU A 92 12.07 -7.70 -5.45
CA GLU A 92 11.77 -6.52 -6.27
C GLU A 92 10.28 -6.32 -6.54
N ASP A 93 9.50 -7.40 -6.66
CA ASP A 93 8.07 -7.33 -6.91
C ASP A 93 7.28 -6.79 -5.70
N VAL A 94 7.65 -7.18 -4.47
CA VAL A 94 7.12 -6.61 -3.23
C VAL A 94 7.43 -5.12 -3.16
N VAL A 95 8.71 -4.77 -3.32
CA VAL A 95 9.17 -3.37 -3.27
C VAL A 95 8.45 -2.52 -4.33
N ALA A 96 8.34 -3.02 -5.57
CA ALA A 96 7.64 -2.33 -6.64
C ALA A 96 6.16 -2.13 -6.32
N SER A 97 5.49 -3.14 -5.76
CA SER A 97 4.07 -3.01 -5.41
C SER A 97 3.83 -1.92 -4.36
N VAL A 98 4.72 -1.77 -3.38
CA VAL A 98 4.68 -0.68 -2.39
C VAL A 98 4.99 0.66 -3.05
N LYS A 99 6.08 0.73 -3.82
CA LYS A 99 6.53 1.97 -4.47
C LYS A 99 5.51 2.55 -5.44
N PHE A 100 4.81 1.69 -6.17
CA PHE A 100 4.00 2.11 -7.30
C PHE A 100 2.50 2.04 -7.04
N HIS A 101 2.03 1.73 -5.84
CA HIS A 101 0.58 1.65 -5.59
C HIS A 101 -0.12 3.01 -5.79
N VAL A 102 0.51 4.15 -5.48
CA VAL A 102 -0.02 5.49 -5.82
C VAL A 102 -0.08 5.70 -7.34
N SER A 103 0.99 5.33 -8.06
CA SER A 103 1.02 5.40 -9.52
C SER A 103 -0.04 4.50 -10.16
N ALA A 104 -0.27 3.31 -9.59
CA ALA A 104 -1.31 2.39 -10.00
C ALA A 104 -2.72 3.01 -9.84
N LYS A 105 -2.98 3.79 -8.78
CA LYS A 105 -4.24 4.56 -8.65
C LYS A 105 -4.43 5.52 -9.81
N ARG A 106 -3.38 6.31 -10.12
CA ARG A 106 -3.40 7.30 -11.20
C ARG A 106 -3.58 6.64 -12.57
N TYR A 107 -2.92 5.51 -12.79
CA TYR A 107 -3.06 4.69 -14.01
C TYR A 107 -4.49 4.18 -14.16
N LEU A 108 -5.04 3.52 -13.13
CA LEU A 108 -6.38 2.92 -13.18
C LEU A 108 -7.46 3.99 -13.40
N CYS A 109 -7.33 5.17 -12.79
CA CYS A 109 -8.23 6.29 -13.05
C CYS A 109 -8.17 6.82 -14.49
N ALA A 110 -7.03 6.63 -15.18
CA ALA A 110 -6.84 7.08 -16.56
C ALA A 110 -7.26 6.05 -17.60
N THR A 111 -7.13 4.74 -17.28
CA THR A 111 -7.32 3.64 -18.25
C THR A 111 -8.62 2.86 -18.06
N ASP A 112 -9.21 2.88 -16.86
CA ASP A 112 -10.47 2.22 -16.53
C ASP A 112 -11.54 3.28 -16.23
N THR A 113 -12.49 3.44 -17.16
CA THR A 113 -13.54 4.46 -17.11
C THR A 113 -14.46 4.33 -15.89
N ASN A 114 -14.49 3.17 -15.22
CA ASN A 114 -15.32 2.95 -14.05
C ASN A 114 -14.54 3.09 -12.74
N TYR A 115 -13.20 3.05 -12.77
CA TYR A 115 -12.38 2.95 -11.57
C TYR A 115 -12.53 4.14 -10.63
N PHE A 116 -12.64 5.35 -11.19
CA PHE A 116 -12.79 6.57 -10.40
C PHE A 116 -14.02 6.51 -9.47
N ASN A 117 -15.09 5.82 -9.87
CA ASN A 117 -16.31 5.69 -9.08
C ASN A 117 -16.15 4.72 -7.89
N CYS A 118 -15.08 3.93 -7.87
CA CYS A 118 -14.78 3.00 -6.77
C CYS A 118 -13.94 3.65 -5.67
N LEU A 119 -13.40 4.86 -5.89
CA LEU A 119 -12.58 5.55 -4.91
C LEU A 119 -13.43 6.11 -3.77
N SER A 120 -12.94 5.98 -2.54
CA SER A 120 -13.46 6.72 -1.39
C SER A 120 -13.20 8.22 -1.52
N GLU A 121 -13.88 9.04 -0.72
CA GLU A 121 -13.66 10.49 -0.72
C GLU A 121 -12.20 10.86 -0.39
N ALA A 122 -11.55 10.13 0.54
CA ALA A 122 -10.14 10.32 0.85
C ALA A 122 -9.21 9.89 -0.29
N SER A 123 -9.51 8.79 -1.00
CA SER A 123 -8.79 8.38 -2.21
C SER A 123 -8.90 9.42 -3.33
N VAL A 124 -10.08 10.04 -3.51
CA VAL A 124 -10.29 11.12 -4.49
C VAL A 124 -9.53 12.39 -4.09
N HIS A 125 -9.51 12.74 -2.81
CA HIS A 125 -8.76 13.90 -2.32
C HIS A 125 -7.25 13.71 -2.54
N SER A 126 -6.68 12.59 -2.09
CA SER A 126 -5.26 12.28 -2.28
C SER A 126 -4.87 12.19 -3.75
N LEU A 127 -5.72 11.64 -4.63
CA LEU A 127 -5.48 11.60 -6.07
C LEU A 127 -5.22 13.01 -6.66
N LYS A 128 -5.95 14.04 -6.19
CA LYS A 128 -5.74 15.42 -6.65
C LYS A 128 -4.36 15.96 -6.23
N LEU A 129 -3.92 15.64 -5.01
CA LEU A 129 -2.61 16.04 -4.49
C LEU A 129 -1.46 15.29 -5.17
N GLN A 130 -1.74 14.08 -5.67
CA GLN A 130 -0.78 13.19 -6.33
C GLN A 130 -0.68 13.42 -7.85
N GLY A 131 -1.31 14.48 -8.39
CA GLY A 131 -1.21 14.83 -9.81
C GLY A 131 -2.34 14.30 -10.71
N GLY A 132 -3.40 13.73 -10.14
CA GLY A 132 -4.59 13.28 -10.88
C GLY A 132 -4.35 12.03 -11.73
N PRO A 133 -5.33 11.63 -12.57
CA PRO A 133 -5.16 10.55 -13.54
C PRO A 133 -3.96 10.80 -14.45
N MET A 134 -3.25 9.72 -14.82
CA MET A 134 -2.10 9.79 -15.71
C MET A 134 -2.47 10.33 -17.10
N ASP A 135 -1.54 11.06 -17.72
CA ASP A 135 -1.60 11.36 -19.15
C ASP A 135 -1.11 10.20 -20.02
N LYS A 136 -1.18 10.35 -21.35
CA LYS A 136 -0.78 9.29 -22.30
C LYS A 136 0.70 8.92 -22.21
N HIS A 137 1.58 9.86 -21.91
CA HIS A 137 3.00 9.61 -21.77
C HIS A 137 3.29 8.86 -20.46
N GLU A 138 2.66 9.28 -19.36
CA GLU A 138 2.77 8.61 -18.07
C GLU A 138 2.25 7.17 -18.11
N ILE A 139 1.13 6.91 -18.80
CA ILE A 139 0.60 5.56 -19.04
C ILE A 139 1.66 4.69 -19.74
N LEU A 140 2.21 5.17 -20.86
CA LEU A 140 3.20 4.41 -21.64
C LEU A 140 4.49 4.15 -20.88
N GLU A 141 4.88 5.06 -19.99
CA GLU A 141 6.05 4.85 -19.13
C GLU A 141 5.75 3.85 -18.02
N PHE A 142 4.59 3.95 -17.37
CA PHE A 142 4.20 3.04 -16.30
C PHE A 142 4.02 1.60 -16.79
N GLU A 143 3.54 1.41 -18.02
CA GLU A 143 3.38 0.09 -18.67
C GLU A 143 4.72 -0.63 -18.92
N LYS A 144 5.86 0.06 -18.82
CA LYS A 144 7.19 -0.58 -18.91
C LYS A 144 7.60 -1.27 -17.61
N ASN A 145 6.86 -1.07 -16.51
CA ASN A 145 7.16 -1.69 -15.23
C ASN A 145 6.96 -3.23 -15.33
N PRO A 146 8.00 -4.05 -15.12
CA PRO A 146 7.88 -5.51 -15.19
C PRO A 146 6.92 -6.10 -14.13
N HIS A 147 6.62 -5.33 -13.07
CA HIS A 147 5.71 -5.71 -11.99
C HIS A 147 4.35 -5.00 -12.05
N LEU A 148 3.99 -4.42 -13.21
CA LEU A 148 2.74 -3.67 -13.40
C LEU A 148 1.53 -4.41 -12.85
N GLU A 149 1.33 -5.67 -13.26
CA GLU A 149 0.16 -6.47 -12.87
C GLU A 149 0.01 -6.60 -11.35
N LEU A 150 1.12 -6.80 -10.63
CA LEU A 150 1.07 -6.88 -9.17
C LEU A 150 0.73 -5.53 -8.54
N CYS A 151 1.30 -4.43 -9.05
CA CYS A 151 0.99 -3.09 -8.57
C CYS A 151 -0.50 -2.74 -8.75
N LEU A 152 -1.08 -3.13 -9.90
CA LEU A 152 -2.51 -2.93 -10.18
C LEU A 152 -3.40 -3.79 -9.26
N LYS A 153 -3.02 -5.04 -8.99
CA LYS A 153 -3.75 -5.90 -8.04
C LYS A 153 -3.73 -5.34 -6.62
N VAL A 154 -2.54 -4.99 -6.11
CA VAL A 154 -2.39 -4.39 -4.78
C VAL A 154 -3.24 -3.13 -4.66
N ARG A 155 -3.25 -2.27 -5.68
CA ARG A 155 -4.09 -1.07 -5.66
C ARG A 155 -5.59 -1.36 -5.61
N ARG A 156 -6.06 -2.38 -6.33
CA ARG A 156 -7.47 -2.78 -6.31
C ARG A 156 -7.87 -3.33 -4.93
N TRP A 157 -6.99 -4.10 -4.29
CA TRP A 157 -7.22 -4.58 -2.93
C TRP A 157 -7.21 -3.42 -1.93
N ASP A 158 -6.29 -2.46 -2.06
CA ASP A 158 -6.24 -1.24 -1.24
C ASP A 158 -7.58 -0.49 -1.30
N ASP A 159 -8.09 -0.16 -2.49
CA ASP A 159 -9.39 0.53 -2.58
C ASP A 159 -10.57 -0.30 -2.02
N SER A 160 -10.46 -1.62 -1.99
CA SER A 160 -11.49 -2.53 -1.46
C SER A 160 -11.37 -2.77 0.06
N ALA A 161 -10.24 -2.44 0.68
CA ALA A 161 -9.86 -2.78 2.05
C ALA A 161 -10.23 -1.70 3.09
N LYS A 162 -11.42 -1.12 2.95
CA LYS A 162 -11.89 0.02 3.77
C LYS A 162 -13.23 -0.28 4.43
N VAL A 163 -13.49 -1.55 4.73
CA VAL A 163 -14.81 -2.01 5.16
C VAL A 163 -14.84 -2.17 6.68
N GLN A 164 -15.73 -1.43 7.33
CA GLN A 164 -15.90 -1.49 8.78
C GLN A 164 -16.39 -2.87 9.23
N GLY A 165 -15.80 -3.39 10.30
CA GLY A 165 -16.27 -4.63 10.95
C GLY A 165 -15.85 -5.93 10.26
N ILE A 166 -15.06 -5.88 9.19
CA ILE A 166 -14.42 -7.08 8.62
C ILE A 166 -13.45 -7.67 9.64
N LYS A 167 -13.55 -8.98 9.84
CA LYS A 167 -12.59 -9.75 10.64
C LYS A 167 -11.44 -10.19 9.76
N THR A 168 -10.23 -9.83 10.14
CA THR A 168 -9.00 -10.25 9.48
C THR A 168 -8.19 -11.17 10.41
N PRO A 169 -7.32 -12.03 9.86
CA PRO A 169 -6.23 -12.59 10.64
C PRO A 169 -5.37 -11.46 11.26
N PRO A 170 -4.79 -11.67 12.45
CA PRO A 170 -3.88 -10.69 13.05
C PRO A 170 -2.58 -10.61 12.25
N PHE A 171 -1.78 -9.55 12.43
CA PHE A 171 -0.48 -9.41 11.77
C PHE A 171 0.44 -10.65 11.96
N SER A 172 0.37 -11.31 13.12
CA SER A 172 1.16 -12.52 13.41
C SER A 172 0.85 -13.70 12.48
N HIS A 173 -0.33 -13.73 11.84
CA HIS A 173 -0.68 -14.71 10.81
C HIS A 173 0.19 -14.56 9.56
N TYR A 174 0.55 -13.33 9.20
CA TYR A 174 1.32 -13.02 8.00
C TYR A 174 2.84 -13.00 8.24
N LEU A 175 3.31 -13.04 9.50
CA LEU A 175 4.74 -13.10 9.81
C LEU A 175 5.48 -14.25 9.09
N PRO A 176 4.96 -15.49 9.02
CA PRO A 176 5.60 -16.56 8.26
C PRO A 176 5.69 -16.27 6.76
N VAL A 177 4.77 -15.50 6.18
CA VAL A 177 4.84 -15.06 4.77
C VAL A 177 6.02 -14.13 4.60
N LEU A 178 6.13 -13.10 5.44
CA LEU A 178 7.23 -12.14 5.40
C LEU A 178 8.59 -12.83 5.61
N GLN A 179 8.68 -13.79 6.52
CA GLN A 179 9.90 -14.56 6.79
C GLN A 179 10.39 -15.41 5.61
N ARG A 180 9.50 -15.86 4.71
CA ARG A 180 9.90 -16.62 3.52
C ARG A 180 10.51 -15.76 2.42
N LEU A 181 10.33 -14.44 2.50
CA LEU A 181 10.72 -13.48 1.48
C LEU A 181 12.03 -12.74 1.79
N VAL A 182 12.58 -12.90 3.01
CA VAL A 182 13.73 -12.13 3.51
C VAL A 182 14.91 -13.00 3.94
#